data_AF-A0A7W0HE31-F1
#
_entry.id   AF-A0A7W0HE31-F1
#
_cell.length_a   1.000
_cell.length_b   1.000
_cell.length_c   1.000
_cell.angle_alpha   90.00
_cell.angle_beta   90.00
_cell.angle_gamma   90.00
#
_symmetry.space_group_name_H-M   'P 1'
#
loop_
_entity.id
_entity.type
_entity.pdbx_description
1 polymer ?
#
loop_
_entity_poly.entity_id
_entity_poly.type
_entity_poly.pdbx_seq_one_letter_code
_entity_poly.pdbx_strand_id
1 'polypeptide(L)'
;MRIQPAGAGTSIAALFVAVLALAGCTAASYPEAVLIIGSAPTTTVVATTTTEAMPTTTVATTTSVRPPPPAPAIVEPGDSLAAVGQPTGSRMVTEQAWTPFATVGGITLRHPSSRVERVGFHEANHDGARQFEPSATAVAPTTLETRARATSSRSAADVVVDPAVEIRAPVSGTVLTAGTYVLYCDYSDDYVVIDPDEHPGWQVKILHINGVQVGAGDRVIGGQTVLAGGPTQLPFASQVDEAATADPAWPHTHIEVIDPSIPDIPAPGGGCN
;
A
#
# COMPACT_ATOMS: atom_id res chain seq x y z
N MET A 1 -0.52 -23.53 60.45
CA MET A 1 -0.03 -24.56 61.40
C MET A 1 -0.44 -25.92 60.87
N ARG A 2 0.52 -26.85 60.80
CA ARG A 2 0.50 -28.22 60.25
C ARG A 2 0.52 -28.35 58.72
N ILE A 3 1.28 -29.27 58.10
CA ILE A 3 2.39 -30.19 58.44
C ILE A 3 2.86 -30.63 57.03
N GLN A 4 4.16 -30.53 56.71
CA GLN A 4 4.77 -31.36 55.67
C GLN A 4 5.07 -32.75 56.25
N PRO A 5 5.08 -33.80 55.42
CA PRO A 5 6.23 -34.68 55.50
C PRO A 5 6.85 -35.02 54.14
N ALA A 6 8.15 -35.29 54.23
CA ALA A 6 9.08 -35.72 53.21
C ALA A 6 9.10 -37.24 53.01
N GLY A 7 9.71 -37.68 51.90
CA GLY A 7 10.22 -39.04 51.64
C GLY A 7 10.50 -39.19 50.14
N ALA A 8 11.72 -39.09 49.60
CA ALA A 8 12.98 -39.83 49.77
C ALA A 8 13.03 -41.20 49.05
N GLY A 9 13.85 -41.25 47.98
CA GLY A 9 14.59 -42.40 47.40
C GLY A 9 13.78 -43.55 46.76
N THR A 10 14.27 -44.33 45.78
CA THR A 10 15.63 -44.57 45.29
C THR A 10 15.55 -45.26 43.91
N SER A 11 16.61 -45.12 43.11
CA SER A 11 16.86 -45.69 41.77
C SER A 11 16.75 -47.21 41.62
N ILE A 12 16.36 -47.67 40.42
CA ILE A 12 16.81 -48.94 39.82
C ILE A 12 17.19 -48.69 38.35
N ALA A 13 18.34 -49.21 37.95
CA ALA A 13 18.94 -49.10 36.62
C ALA A 13 18.51 -50.23 35.67
N ALA A 14 18.43 -49.85 34.39
CA ALA A 14 18.80 -50.56 33.16
C ALA A 14 18.22 -51.96 32.84
N LEU A 15 17.52 -52.05 31.68
CA LEU A 15 17.83 -53.06 30.66
C LEU A 15 17.45 -52.56 29.24
N PHE A 16 18.39 -52.72 28.32
CA PHE A 16 18.34 -52.43 26.89
C PHE A 16 17.37 -53.35 26.14
N VAL A 17 16.59 -52.80 25.20
CA VAL A 17 16.29 -53.46 23.91
C VAL A 17 16.30 -52.39 22.81
N ALA A 18 17.23 -52.54 21.87
CA ALA A 18 17.26 -51.80 20.62
C ALA A 18 16.20 -52.37 19.65
N VAL A 19 15.41 -51.50 19.04
CA VAL A 19 14.69 -51.80 17.79
C VAL A 19 14.95 -50.65 16.83
N LEU A 20 15.82 -50.90 15.86
CA LEU A 20 15.90 -50.16 14.61
C LEU A 20 14.62 -50.43 13.81
N ALA A 21 13.93 -49.37 13.39
CA ALA A 21 13.01 -49.43 12.26
C ALA A 21 13.16 -48.15 11.42
N LEU A 22 13.80 -48.32 10.27
CA LEU A 22 13.89 -47.35 9.18
C LEU A 22 12.55 -47.31 8.42
N ALA A 23 11.94 -46.14 8.36
CA ALA A 23 11.03 -45.68 7.30
C ALA A 23 10.96 -44.14 7.45
N GLY A 24 11.44 -43.28 6.56
CA GLY A 24 11.53 -43.42 5.11
C GLY A 24 10.32 -42.78 4.43
N CYS A 25 10.05 -41.48 4.69
CA CYS A 25 9.19 -40.63 3.85
C CYS A 25 9.71 -39.18 3.89
N THR A 26 10.52 -38.88 2.88
CA THR A 26 10.76 -37.60 2.20
C THR A 26 10.22 -36.32 2.84
N ALA A 27 11.12 -35.55 3.46
CA ALA A 27 10.96 -34.11 3.57
C ALA A 27 11.07 -33.51 2.17
N ALA A 28 9.99 -32.92 1.66
CA ALA A 28 10.07 -32.02 0.51
C ALA A 28 10.86 -30.78 0.96
N SER A 29 12.14 -30.81 0.65
CA SER A 29 13.04 -29.66 0.73
C SER A 29 12.63 -28.74 -0.41
N TYR A 30 11.96 -27.64 -0.06
CA TYR A 30 11.83 -26.52 -0.98
C TYR A 30 13.24 -26.02 -1.30
N PRO A 31 13.59 -25.78 -2.57
CA PRO A 31 14.90 -25.24 -2.88
C PRO A 31 15.01 -23.85 -2.26
N GLU A 32 15.98 -23.69 -1.35
CA GLU A 32 16.52 -22.37 -1.05
C GLU A 32 16.88 -21.71 -2.38
N ALA A 33 16.33 -20.52 -2.62
CA ALA A 33 16.78 -19.68 -3.70
C ALA A 33 18.23 -19.28 -3.41
N VAL A 34 19.17 -20.06 -3.94
CA VAL A 34 20.59 -19.71 -3.98
C VAL A 34 20.73 -18.48 -4.86
N LEU A 35 20.90 -17.32 -4.22
CA LEU A 35 21.32 -16.10 -4.89
C LEU A 35 22.78 -16.27 -5.34
N ILE A 36 22.97 -16.63 -6.61
CA ILE A 36 24.30 -16.60 -7.24
C ILE A 36 24.63 -15.13 -7.53
N ILE A 37 25.44 -14.52 -6.67
CA ILE A 37 26.01 -13.19 -6.88
C ILE A 37 27.10 -13.32 -7.94
N GLY A 38 26.73 -13.10 -9.20
CA GLY A 38 27.70 -12.87 -10.27
C GLY A 38 28.40 -11.52 -10.02
N SER A 39 29.69 -11.55 -9.69
CA SER A 39 30.52 -10.35 -9.60
C SER A 39 30.61 -9.70 -10.99
N ALA A 40 29.88 -8.60 -11.19
CA ALA A 40 30.04 -7.76 -12.37
C ALA A 40 31.36 -6.97 -12.26
N PRO A 41 32.13 -6.82 -13.35
CA PRO A 41 33.38 -6.05 -13.32
C PRO A 41 33.09 -4.56 -13.04
N THR A 42 33.84 -4.01 -12.09
CA THR A 42 33.88 -2.57 -11.82
C THR A 42 34.38 -1.83 -13.06
N THR A 43 33.46 -1.15 -13.75
CA THR A 43 33.83 -0.22 -14.82
C THR A 43 34.02 1.16 -14.21
N THR A 44 35.28 1.59 -14.10
CA THR A 44 35.63 2.96 -13.73
C THR A 44 35.22 3.89 -14.87
N VAL A 45 34.16 4.67 -14.69
CA VAL A 45 33.78 5.73 -15.63
C VAL A 45 34.54 7.00 -15.25
N VAL A 46 35.48 7.40 -16.11
CA VAL A 46 36.16 8.70 -16.02
C VAL A 46 35.18 9.76 -16.51
N ALA A 47 34.76 10.65 -15.62
CA ALA A 47 33.95 11.81 -15.99
C ALA A 47 34.81 12.81 -16.79
N THR A 48 34.45 13.02 -18.06
CA THR A 48 35.00 14.12 -18.87
C THR A 48 34.01 15.27 -18.81
N THR A 49 34.41 16.39 -18.21
CA THR A 49 33.65 17.64 -18.23
C THR A 49 33.85 18.33 -19.57
N THR A 50 32.80 18.40 -20.38
CA THR A 50 32.73 19.26 -21.57
C THR A 50 31.75 20.38 -21.30
N THR A 51 32.25 21.61 -21.27
CA THR A 51 31.43 22.83 -21.21
C THR A 51 30.91 23.14 -22.61
N GLU A 52 29.62 22.87 -22.85
CA GLU A 52 28.94 23.27 -24.08
C GLU A 52 28.19 24.60 -23.85
N ALA A 53 28.42 25.56 -24.75
CA ALA A 53 27.81 26.89 -24.70
C ALA A 53 26.36 26.85 -25.20
N MET A 54 25.48 27.57 -24.50
CA MET A 54 24.06 27.68 -24.82
C MET A 54 23.82 28.37 -26.18
N PRO A 55 22.90 27.86 -27.03
CA PRO A 55 22.41 28.63 -28.16
C PRO A 55 21.33 29.63 -27.70
N THR A 56 21.51 30.89 -28.08
CA THR A 56 20.50 31.94 -27.96
C THR A 56 19.43 31.74 -29.04
N THR A 57 18.23 31.30 -28.65
CA THR A 57 17.08 31.22 -29.56
C THR A 57 16.27 32.51 -29.49
N THR A 58 16.24 33.26 -30.59
CA THR A 58 15.34 34.40 -30.80
C THR A 58 13.95 33.90 -31.17
N VAL A 59 12.94 34.16 -30.33
CA VAL A 59 11.54 33.84 -30.62
C VAL A 59 10.90 35.03 -31.35
N ALA A 60 10.40 34.78 -32.56
CA ALA A 60 9.59 35.74 -33.31
C ALA A 60 8.11 35.61 -32.91
N THR A 61 7.51 36.71 -32.44
CA THR A 61 6.09 36.79 -32.09
C THR A 61 5.26 36.98 -33.38
N THR A 62 4.45 36.00 -33.74
CA THR A 62 3.39 36.15 -34.76
C THR A 62 2.03 36.23 -34.08
N THR A 63 1.40 37.38 -34.17
CA THR A 63 0.04 37.64 -33.69
C THR A 63 -0.96 37.13 -34.72
N SER A 64 -1.64 36.02 -34.43
CA SER A 64 -2.76 35.52 -35.23
C SER A 64 -4.09 35.94 -34.59
N VAL A 65 -4.84 36.79 -35.28
CA VAL A 65 -6.19 37.22 -34.89
C VAL A 65 -7.18 36.09 -35.19
N ARG A 66 -7.84 35.54 -34.15
CA ARG A 66 -8.88 34.52 -34.26
C ARG A 66 -10.25 35.20 -34.50
N PRO A 67 -11.06 34.76 -35.49
CA PRO A 67 -12.43 35.26 -35.66
C PRO A 67 -13.38 34.67 -34.60
N PRO A 68 -14.48 35.38 -34.27
CA PRO A 68 -15.42 34.98 -33.22
C PRO A 68 -16.26 33.75 -33.62
N PRO A 69 -16.65 32.90 -32.64
CA PRO A 69 -17.48 31.72 -32.89
C PRO A 69 -18.96 32.10 -33.17
N PRO A 70 -19.67 31.31 -34.00
CA PRO A 70 -21.10 31.51 -34.22
C PRO A 70 -21.94 31.11 -32.99
N ALA A 71 -23.06 31.81 -32.80
CA ALA A 71 -24.00 31.62 -31.70
C ALA A 71 -24.70 30.25 -31.75
N PRO A 72 -25.03 29.63 -30.60
CA PRO A 72 -25.72 28.34 -30.55
C PRO A 72 -27.20 28.47 -30.96
N ALA A 73 -27.64 27.53 -31.80
CA ALA A 73 -29.04 27.37 -32.20
C ALA A 73 -29.86 26.74 -31.06
N ILE A 74 -31.08 27.26 -30.86
CA ILE A 74 -32.10 26.73 -29.95
C ILE A 74 -32.70 25.47 -30.60
N VAL A 75 -32.64 24.34 -29.91
CA VAL A 75 -33.34 23.10 -30.28
C VAL A 75 -34.47 22.89 -29.28
N GLU A 76 -35.69 22.76 -29.80
CA GLU A 76 -36.91 22.51 -29.03
C GLU A 76 -36.98 21.09 -28.45
N PRO A 77 -37.72 20.88 -27.34
CA PRO A 77 -37.68 19.65 -26.58
C PRO A 77 -38.58 18.57 -27.19
N GLY A 78 -37.98 17.44 -27.59
CA GLY A 78 -38.68 16.21 -27.93
C GLY A 78 -38.66 15.24 -26.76
N ASP A 79 -39.85 14.87 -26.29
CA ASP A 79 -40.10 13.87 -25.25
C ASP A 79 -39.36 12.55 -25.49
N SER A 80 -38.53 12.17 -24.51
CA SER A 80 -38.14 10.78 -24.31
C SER A 80 -38.22 10.49 -22.81
N LEU A 81 -39.12 9.58 -22.44
CA LEU A 81 -39.42 9.19 -21.08
C LEU A 81 -38.17 8.61 -20.41
N ALA A 82 -37.59 9.40 -19.51
CA ALA A 82 -36.50 9.00 -18.64
C ALA A 82 -36.96 7.90 -17.69
N ALA A 83 -36.21 6.80 -17.64
CA ALA A 83 -36.08 6.03 -16.42
C ALA A 83 -35.40 6.95 -15.40
N VAL A 84 -36.15 7.35 -14.37
CA VAL A 84 -35.64 8.16 -13.26
C VAL A 84 -34.68 7.30 -12.46
N GLY A 85 -33.39 7.36 -12.81
CA GLY A 85 -32.33 6.99 -11.88
C GLY A 85 -32.44 7.90 -10.66
N GLN A 86 -32.41 7.31 -9.47
CA GLN A 86 -32.31 8.06 -8.22
C GLN A 86 -31.17 9.08 -8.34
N PRO A 87 -31.28 10.28 -7.72
CA PRO A 87 -30.16 11.20 -7.67
C PRO A 87 -28.98 10.48 -7.00
N THR A 88 -27.98 10.11 -7.80
CA THR A 88 -26.66 9.72 -7.32
C THR A 88 -26.21 10.81 -6.35
N GLY A 89 -25.93 10.44 -5.10
CA GLY A 89 -25.41 11.38 -4.11
C GLY A 89 -24.27 12.20 -4.71
N SER A 90 -24.22 13.50 -4.41
CA SER A 90 -23.09 14.32 -4.84
C SER A 90 -21.83 13.79 -4.15
N ARG A 91 -20.88 13.24 -4.91
CA ARG A 91 -19.62 12.74 -4.35
C ARG A 91 -18.91 13.85 -3.60
N MET A 92 -18.49 13.56 -2.37
CA MET A 92 -17.72 14.49 -1.57
C MET A 92 -16.22 14.24 -1.75
N VAL A 93 -15.53 15.14 -2.44
CA VAL A 93 -14.10 15.02 -2.75
C VAL A 93 -13.37 16.21 -2.17
N THR A 94 -12.21 15.96 -1.54
CA THR A 94 -11.33 17.01 -1.07
C THR A 94 -10.02 17.01 -1.85
N GLU A 95 -9.64 18.18 -2.35
CA GLU A 95 -8.31 18.43 -2.92
C GLU A 95 -7.34 18.69 -1.76
N GLN A 96 -6.54 17.67 -1.39
CA GLN A 96 -5.70 17.70 -0.19
C GLN A 96 -4.25 18.08 -0.44
N ALA A 97 -3.82 18.22 -1.70
CA ALA A 97 -2.44 18.56 -2.05
C ALA A 97 -1.38 17.76 -1.24
N TRP A 98 -1.63 16.46 -1.01
CA TRP A 98 -0.72 15.56 -0.28
C TRP A 98 -0.38 16.02 1.15
N THR A 99 -1.33 16.67 1.83
CA THR A 99 -1.24 16.98 3.27
C THR A 99 -1.12 15.71 4.10
N PRO A 100 -0.51 15.77 5.30
CA PRO A 100 -0.53 14.65 6.24
C PRO A 100 -1.95 14.16 6.55
N PHE A 101 -2.14 12.86 6.71
CA PHE A 101 -3.42 12.29 7.16
C PHE A 101 -3.28 11.48 8.45
N ALA A 102 -2.09 11.01 8.80
CA ALA A 102 -1.86 10.27 10.02
C ALA A 102 -0.41 10.36 10.47
N THR A 103 -0.18 10.06 11.74
CA THR A 103 1.14 9.70 12.28
C THR A 103 1.13 8.28 12.81
N VAL A 104 2.26 7.57 12.68
CA VAL A 104 2.43 6.20 13.15
C VAL A 104 3.84 6.03 13.69
N GLY A 105 3.99 5.84 15.01
CA GLY A 105 5.31 5.58 15.60
C GLY A 105 6.38 6.64 15.30
N GLY A 106 5.98 7.90 15.06
CA GLY A 106 6.90 8.99 14.67
C GLY A 106 7.02 9.24 13.16
N ILE A 107 6.46 8.36 12.32
CA ILE A 107 6.35 8.55 10.86
C ILE A 107 5.13 9.43 10.57
N THR A 108 5.28 10.41 9.68
CA THR A 108 4.21 11.25 9.16
C THR A 108 3.78 10.77 7.77
N LEU A 109 2.54 10.28 7.67
CA LEU A 109 1.98 9.81 6.40
C LEU A 109 1.17 10.91 5.71
N ARG A 110 1.45 11.13 4.43
CA ARG A 110 0.72 12.04 3.54
C ARG A 110 -0.33 11.31 2.74
N HIS A 111 -1.40 12.01 2.36
CA HIS A 111 -2.38 11.45 1.43
C HIS A 111 -1.65 11.03 0.13
N PRO A 112 -1.89 9.81 -0.39
CA PRO A 112 -1.23 9.32 -1.60
C PRO A 112 -1.72 10.01 -2.87
N SER A 113 -2.92 10.62 -2.85
CA SER A 113 -3.53 11.30 -3.99
C SER A 113 -3.83 12.76 -3.65
N SER A 114 -3.88 13.62 -4.67
CA SER A 114 -4.40 14.99 -4.52
C SER A 114 -5.90 15.00 -4.29
N ARG A 115 -6.65 13.99 -4.75
CA ARG A 115 -8.11 13.91 -4.70
C ARG A 115 -8.55 12.72 -3.86
N VAL A 116 -9.02 13.03 -2.66
CA VAL A 116 -9.39 12.03 -1.66
C VAL A 116 -10.86 12.22 -1.28
N GLU A 117 -11.61 11.13 -1.26
CA GLU A 117 -12.98 11.09 -0.77
C GLU A 117 -13.02 10.84 0.74
N ARG A 118 -12.19 9.90 1.24
CA ARG A 118 -12.19 9.45 2.63
C ARG A 118 -10.92 8.68 3.00
N VAL A 119 -10.61 8.66 4.30
CA VAL A 119 -9.71 7.67 4.91
C VAL A 119 -10.49 6.73 5.83
N GLY A 120 -10.55 5.44 5.48
CA GLY A 120 -11.10 4.37 6.30
C GLY A 120 -10.00 3.62 7.05
N PHE A 121 -9.93 3.77 8.36
CA PHE A 121 -9.00 3.03 9.21
C PHE A 121 -9.57 1.68 9.61
N HIS A 122 -8.74 0.64 9.62
CA HIS A 122 -9.19 -0.72 9.95
C HIS A 122 -8.04 -1.59 10.48
N GLU A 123 -8.35 -2.86 10.70
CA GLU A 123 -7.41 -3.86 11.20
C GLU A 123 -6.55 -4.44 10.06
N ALA A 124 -5.25 -4.25 10.15
CA ALA A 124 -4.25 -4.94 9.35
C ALA A 124 -4.27 -6.45 9.63
N ASN A 125 -3.77 -7.27 8.71
CA ASN A 125 -3.58 -8.69 9.01
C ASN A 125 -2.23 -8.99 9.67
N HIS A 126 -1.27 -8.08 9.52
CA HIS A 126 0.11 -8.31 9.94
C HIS A 126 0.31 -7.95 11.42
N ASP A 127 0.85 -8.85 12.23
CA ASP A 127 1.00 -8.65 13.69
C ASP A 127 1.89 -7.45 14.05
N GLY A 128 2.91 -7.18 13.24
CA GLY A 128 3.77 -5.99 13.36
C GLY A 128 3.12 -4.67 12.96
N ALA A 129 1.86 -4.64 12.54
CA ALA A 129 1.18 -3.42 12.12
C ALA A 129 0.95 -2.45 13.28
N ARG A 130 1.19 -1.17 13.02
CA ARG A 130 1.23 -0.12 14.04
C ARG A 130 0.01 0.78 13.96
N GLN A 131 -0.49 1.20 15.11
CA GLN A 131 -1.67 2.06 15.23
C GLN A 131 -1.43 3.43 14.59
N PHE A 132 -2.37 3.83 13.74
CA PHE A 132 -2.46 5.16 13.15
C PHE A 132 -3.14 6.12 14.11
N GLU A 133 -2.57 7.31 14.21
CA GLU A 133 -3.18 8.48 14.84
C GLU A 133 -3.60 9.47 13.74
N PRO A 134 -4.90 9.57 13.43
CA PRO A 134 -5.39 10.47 12.38
C PRO A 134 -5.01 11.92 12.66
N SER A 135 -4.47 12.59 11.65
CA SER A 135 -4.19 14.03 11.70
C SER A 135 -5.47 14.85 11.55
N ALA A 136 -5.44 16.11 11.99
CA ALA A 136 -6.57 17.04 11.81
C ALA A 136 -6.94 17.28 10.33
N THR A 137 -6.01 16.99 9.42
CA THR A 137 -6.15 17.13 7.96
C THR A 137 -6.61 15.85 7.27
N ALA A 138 -6.80 14.74 7.99
CA ALA A 138 -7.34 13.50 7.41
C ALA A 138 -8.72 13.76 6.77
N VAL A 139 -8.95 13.27 5.54
CA VAL A 139 -10.24 13.47 4.87
C VAL A 139 -11.28 12.53 5.45
N ALA A 140 -12.34 13.10 6.03
CA ALA A 140 -13.49 12.36 6.55
C ALA A 140 -13.07 11.05 7.26
N PRO A 141 -12.20 11.09 8.27
CA PRO A 141 -11.64 9.88 8.85
C PRO A 141 -12.76 9.06 9.49
N THR A 142 -12.78 7.76 9.23
CA THR A 142 -13.67 6.82 9.90
C THR A 142 -12.89 5.59 10.35
N THR A 143 -13.27 4.98 11.47
CA THR A 143 -12.79 3.65 11.85
C THR A 143 -13.86 2.64 11.44
N LEU A 144 -13.49 1.68 10.60
CA LEU A 144 -14.39 0.67 10.06
C LEU A 144 -14.69 -0.42 11.11
N GLU A 145 -15.71 -1.23 10.84
CA GLU A 145 -16.08 -2.34 11.71
C GLU A 145 -14.92 -3.35 11.84
N THR A 146 -14.84 -4.00 13.01
CA THR A 146 -13.78 -4.98 13.30
C THR A 146 -13.80 -6.14 12.31
N ARG A 147 -12.60 -6.64 11.98
CA ARG A 147 -12.38 -7.83 11.16
C ARG A 147 -11.87 -9.01 12.01
N ALA A 148 -11.85 -8.84 13.33
CA ALA A 148 -11.33 -9.79 14.30
C ALA A 148 -9.88 -10.23 14.05
N ARG A 149 -9.00 -9.33 13.57
CA ARG A 149 -7.60 -9.65 13.22
C ARG A 149 -6.59 -9.47 14.36
N ALA A 150 -7.06 -9.23 15.58
CA ALA A 150 -6.25 -9.07 16.80
C ALA A 150 -5.20 -7.93 16.78
N THR A 151 -5.06 -7.19 15.68
CA THR A 151 -4.37 -5.91 15.60
C THR A 151 -5.26 -4.76 16.08
N SER A 152 -4.70 -3.57 16.25
CA SER A 152 -5.48 -2.40 16.63
C SER A 152 -6.47 -1.97 15.53
N SER A 153 -7.59 -1.33 15.92
CA SER A 153 -8.68 -0.96 15.00
C SER A 153 -8.30 0.05 13.91
N ARG A 154 -7.12 0.67 14.00
CA ARG A 154 -6.56 1.61 13.03
C ARG A 154 -5.13 1.24 12.67
N SER A 155 -4.84 -0.05 12.48
CA SER A 155 -3.51 -0.55 12.11
C SER A 155 -3.26 -0.56 10.60
N ALA A 156 -4.30 -0.32 9.80
CA ALA A 156 -4.23 -0.06 8.37
C ALA A 156 -5.16 1.12 7.99
N ALA A 157 -4.94 1.66 6.79
CA ALA A 157 -5.78 2.70 6.22
C ALA A 157 -6.09 2.43 4.74
N ASP A 158 -7.38 2.44 4.40
CA ASP A 158 -7.88 2.49 3.03
C ASP A 158 -8.17 3.95 2.69
N VAL A 159 -7.36 4.55 1.81
CA VAL A 159 -7.56 5.91 1.32
C VAL A 159 -8.33 5.85 0.02
N VAL A 160 -9.58 6.30 0.00
CA VAL A 160 -10.44 6.32 -1.19
C VAL A 160 -10.04 7.51 -2.06
N VAL A 161 -9.63 7.22 -3.30
CA VAL A 161 -8.99 8.20 -4.19
C VAL A 161 -9.62 8.21 -5.57
N ASP A 162 -9.51 9.35 -6.26
CA ASP A 162 -9.99 9.50 -7.63
C ASP A 162 -9.23 8.54 -8.58
N PRO A 163 -9.94 7.71 -9.38
CA PRO A 163 -9.31 6.73 -10.27
C PRO A 163 -8.45 7.35 -11.38
N ALA A 164 -8.61 8.65 -11.68
CA ALA A 164 -7.87 9.34 -12.72
C ALA A 164 -6.58 10.02 -12.23
N VAL A 165 -6.24 9.90 -10.94
CA VAL A 165 -5.11 10.59 -10.31
C VAL A 165 -4.01 9.63 -9.95
N GLU A 166 -2.76 10.05 -10.15
CA GLU A 166 -1.60 9.26 -9.79
C GLU A 166 -1.47 9.02 -8.29
N ILE A 167 -0.78 7.93 -7.93
CA ILE A 167 -0.45 7.62 -6.54
C ILE A 167 0.98 8.05 -6.25
N ARG A 168 1.15 8.91 -5.25
CA ARG A 168 2.45 9.42 -4.79
C ARG A 168 2.86 8.80 -3.47
N ALA A 169 4.17 8.85 -3.21
CA ALA A 169 4.75 8.32 -1.99
C ALA A 169 4.14 8.99 -0.76
N PRO A 170 3.58 8.25 0.21
CA PRO A 170 3.03 8.84 1.42
C PRO A 170 4.13 9.33 2.38
N VAL A 171 5.37 8.85 2.21
CA VAL A 171 6.55 9.16 3.03
C VAL A 171 7.77 9.40 2.15
N SER A 172 8.77 10.09 2.71
CA SER A 172 10.12 10.07 2.15
C SER A 172 10.86 8.84 2.65
N GLY A 173 11.63 8.19 1.78
CA GLY A 173 12.33 6.97 2.13
C GLY A 173 13.00 6.30 0.95
N THR A 174 13.48 5.08 1.18
CA THR A 174 14.06 4.21 0.15
C THR A 174 13.07 3.09 -0.15
N VAL A 175 12.79 2.82 -1.42
CA VAL A 175 11.96 1.67 -1.80
C VAL A 175 12.71 0.38 -1.45
N LEU A 176 12.12 -0.46 -0.62
CA LEU A 176 12.65 -1.78 -0.29
C LEU A 176 12.33 -2.80 -1.39
N THR A 177 11.09 -2.79 -1.86
CA THR A 177 10.62 -3.67 -2.93
C THR A 177 9.38 -3.04 -3.57
N ALA A 178 9.17 -3.37 -4.84
CA ALA A 178 8.01 -2.97 -5.60
C ALA A 178 7.73 -4.03 -6.68
N GLY A 179 6.47 -4.23 -7.06
CA GLY A 179 6.11 -5.21 -8.07
C GLY A 179 4.64 -5.62 -8.01
N THR A 180 4.36 -6.81 -8.54
CA THR A 180 3.03 -7.43 -8.56
C THR A 180 2.88 -8.45 -7.45
N TYR A 181 1.68 -8.60 -6.89
CA TYR A 181 1.31 -9.68 -5.98
C TYR A 181 -0.06 -10.26 -6.37
N VAL A 182 -0.37 -11.44 -5.83
CA VAL A 182 -1.67 -12.10 -6.04
C VAL A 182 -2.53 -11.94 -4.80
N LEU A 183 -3.54 -11.07 -4.91
CA LEU A 183 -4.55 -10.84 -3.90
C LEU A 183 -5.61 -11.95 -3.94
N TYR A 184 -5.89 -12.55 -2.79
CA TYR A 184 -6.88 -13.62 -2.62
C TYR A 184 -6.72 -14.77 -3.62
N CYS A 185 -5.48 -15.07 -4.03
CA CYS A 185 -5.13 -16.15 -4.96
C CYS A 185 -5.65 -15.99 -6.39
N ASP A 186 -6.43 -14.95 -6.68
CA ASP A 186 -7.18 -14.81 -7.93
C ASP A 186 -6.89 -13.51 -8.67
N TYR A 187 -6.46 -12.45 -7.98
CA TYR A 187 -6.37 -11.10 -8.54
C TYR A 187 -4.93 -10.59 -8.53
N SER A 188 -4.39 -10.27 -9.71
CA SER A 188 -3.11 -9.56 -9.81
C SER A 188 -3.29 -8.11 -9.42
N ASP A 189 -2.39 -7.60 -8.60
CA ASP A 189 -2.37 -6.21 -8.15
C ASP A 189 -0.93 -5.75 -7.90
N ASP A 190 -0.67 -4.44 -7.87
CA ASP A 190 0.68 -3.93 -7.65
C ASP A 190 0.86 -3.39 -6.23
N TYR A 191 2.12 -3.35 -5.78
CA TYR A 191 2.49 -2.86 -4.46
C TYR A 191 3.86 -2.17 -4.46
N VAL A 192 4.07 -1.33 -3.44
CA VAL A 192 5.36 -0.73 -3.09
C VAL A 192 5.56 -0.83 -1.57
N VAL A 193 6.80 -1.10 -1.14
CA VAL A 193 7.22 -1.05 0.26
C VAL A 193 8.37 -0.07 0.40
N ILE A 194 8.25 0.87 1.34
CA ILE A 194 9.24 1.94 1.58
C ILE A 194 9.81 1.78 3.00
N ASP A 195 11.13 1.89 3.13
CA ASP A 195 11.84 2.15 4.39
C ASP A 195 11.83 3.67 4.66
N PRO A 196 11.04 4.16 5.63
CA PRO A 196 10.83 5.58 5.83
C PRO A 196 12.02 6.25 6.52
N ASP A 197 12.38 7.46 6.08
CA ASP A 197 13.51 8.21 6.68
C ASP A 197 13.29 8.54 8.17
N GLU A 198 12.05 8.79 8.55
CA GLU A 198 11.67 9.16 9.92
C GLU A 198 11.79 7.98 10.89
N HIS A 199 11.80 6.74 10.37
CA HIS A 199 11.96 5.54 11.19
C HIS A 199 12.62 4.38 10.42
N PRO A 200 13.95 4.47 10.15
CA PRO A 200 14.64 3.46 9.37
C PRO A 200 14.52 2.05 9.97
N GLY A 201 14.36 1.05 9.11
CA GLY A 201 14.15 -0.35 9.49
C GLY A 201 12.69 -0.72 9.71
N TRP A 202 11.75 0.22 9.59
CA TRP A 202 10.32 -0.07 9.49
C TRP A 202 9.88 -0.13 8.02
N GLN A 203 8.64 -0.55 7.78
CA GLN A 203 8.10 -0.64 6.42
C GLN A 203 6.80 0.13 6.31
N VAL A 204 6.67 0.96 5.28
CA VAL A 204 5.39 1.52 4.83
C VAL A 204 4.99 0.77 3.57
N LYS A 205 3.94 -0.04 3.65
CA LYS A 205 3.39 -0.81 2.53
C LYS A 205 2.26 -0.02 1.88
N ILE A 206 2.25 0.00 0.55
CA ILE A 206 1.23 0.63 -0.28
C ILE A 206 0.74 -0.42 -1.27
N LEU A 207 -0.55 -0.76 -1.20
CA LEU A 207 -1.23 -1.81 -1.98
C LEU A 207 -2.42 -1.20 -2.74
N HIS A 208 -3.01 -1.97 -3.66
CA HIS A 208 -4.16 -1.54 -4.48
C HIS A 208 -3.81 -0.34 -5.35
N ILE A 209 -2.69 -0.47 -6.05
CA ILE A 209 -2.16 0.51 -7.00
C ILE A 209 -1.85 -0.18 -8.33
N ASN A 210 -1.82 0.58 -9.42
CA ASN A 210 -1.54 0.04 -10.75
C ASN A 210 -0.46 0.83 -11.50
N GLY A 211 0.31 0.10 -12.31
CA GLY A 211 1.33 0.71 -13.15
C GLY A 211 2.44 1.34 -12.32
N VAL A 212 3.01 0.55 -11.39
CA VAL A 212 4.15 0.94 -10.55
C VAL A 212 5.31 1.45 -11.40
N GLN A 213 5.91 2.56 -10.97
CA GLN A 213 6.94 3.33 -11.70
C GLN A 213 8.28 3.43 -10.96
N VAL A 214 8.39 2.81 -9.79
CA VAL A 214 9.58 2.79 -8.95
C VAL A 214 10.07 1.36 -8.73
N GLY A 215 11.35 1.20 -8.43
CA GLY A 215 12.00 -0.07 -8.11
C GLY A 215 12.74 -0.06 -6.78
N ALA A 216 13.16 -1.23 -6.34
CA ALA A 216 13.98 -1.38 -5.12
C ALA A 216 15.27 -0.53 -5.21
N GLY A 217 15.58 0.18 -4.13
CA GLY A 217 16.72 1.09 -4.02
C GLY A 217 16.42 2.53 -4.42
N ASP A 218 15.29 2.81 -5.08
CA ASP A 218 14.93 4.17 -5.47
C ASP A 218 14.66 5.05 -4.24
N ARG A 219 15.08 6.32 -4.33
CA ARG A 219 14.71 7.34 -3.35
C ARG A 219 13.40 8.00 -3.73
N VAL A 220 12.49 8.06 -2.77
CA VAL A 220 11.18 8.69 -2.91
C VAL A 220 11.03 9.84 -1.92
N ILE A 221 10.27 10.86 -2.32
CA ILE A 221 9.96 12.05 -1.53
C ILE A 221 8.44 12.09 -1.29
N GLY A 222 8.05 12.17 -0.02
CA GLY A 222 6.65 12.17 0.39
C GLY A 222 5.83 13.29 -0.26
N GLY A 223 4.71 12.94 -0.88
CA GLY A 223 3.81 13.83 -1.62
C GLY A 223 4.33 14.30 -2.99
N GLN A 224 5.53 13.89 -3.40
CA GLN A 224 6.16 14.36 -4.63
C GLN A 224 6.43 13.25 -5.62
N THR A 225 7.10 12.17 -5.19
CA THR A 225 7.44 11.07 -6.09
C THR A 225 6.21 10.26 -6.45
N VAL A 226 5.95 10.10 -7.74
CA VAL A 226 4.92 9.20 -8.26
C VAL A 226 5.38 7.76 -8.08
N LEU A 227 4.56 6.96 -7.39
CA LEU A 227 4.78 5.53 -7.22
C LEU A 227 4.10 4.72 -8.32
N ALA A 228 2.90 5.13 -8.74
CA ALA A 228 2.03 4.37 -9.63
C ALA A 228 1.11 5.30 -10.44
N GLY A 229 0.65 4.81 -11.59
CA GLY A 229 -0.22 5.56 -12.50
C GLY A 229 -1.60 5.87 -11.91
N GLY A 230 -2.08 5.04 -11.00
CA GLY A 230 -3.33 5.25 -10.28
C GLY A 230 -3.63 4.14 -9.26
N PRO A 231 -4.80 4.19 -8.60
CA PRO A 231 -5.29 3.12 -7.75
C PRO A 231 -5.83 1.95 -8.58
N THR A 232 -5.77 0.73 -8.04
CA THR A 232 -6.43 -0.43 -8.65
C THR A 232 -7.92 -0.43 -8.30
N GLN A 233 -8.80 -0.50 -9.31
CA GLN A 233 -10.21 -0.81 -9.08
C GLN A 233 -10.36 -2.31 -8.84
N LEU A 234 -10.61 -2.70 -7.60
CA LEU A 234 -10.85 -4.09 -7.24
C LEU A 234 -12.19 -4.57 -7.82
N PRO A 235 -12.28 -5.86 -8.23
CA PRO A 235 -13.47 -6.43 -8.87
C PRO A 235 -14.54 -6.89 -7.85
N PHE A 236 -14.41 -6.48 -6.60
CA PHE A 236 -15.32 -6.79 -5.50
C PHE A 236 -15.46 -5.58 -4.58
N ALA A 237 -16.57 -5.55 -3.83
CA ALA A 237 -16.78 -4.51 -2.82
C ALA A 237 -15.78 -4.67 -1.67
N SER A 238 -15.12 -3.58 -1.33
CA SER A 238 -14.25 -3.45 -0.17
C SER A 238 -15.04 -2.89 1.00
N GLN A 239 -14.63 -3.16 2.24
CA GLN A 239 -15.36 -2.66 3.41
C GLN A 239 -15.49 -1.13 3.42
N VAL A 240 -14.49 -0.40 2.90
CA VAL A 240 -14.54 1.06 2.81
C VAL A 240 -15.65 1.56 1.86
N ASP A 241 -16.11 0.73 0.93
CA ASP A 241 -17.17 1.07 -0.03
C ASP A 241 -18.54 1.19 0.64
N GLU A 242 -18.74 0.55 1.80
CA GLU A 242 -19.95 0.71 2.62
C GLU A 242 -20.14 2.17 3.11
N ALA A 243 -19.05 2.94 3.14
CA ALA A 243 -19.03 4.35 3.51
C ALA A 243 -18.90 5.29 2.28
N ALA A 244 -19.11 4.78 1.06
CA ALA A 244 -19.06 5.56 -0.16
C ALA A 244 -20.15 6.65 -0.19
N THR A 245 -19.82 7.80 -0.75
CA THR A 245 -20.75 8.94 -0.85
C THR A 245 -21.52 8.98 -2.16
N ALA A 246 -21.10 8.19 -3.15
CA ALA A 246 -21.71 8.10 -4.47
C ALA A 246 -21.37 6.76 -5.16
N ASP A 247 -22.25 6.35 -6.08
CA ASP A 247 -22.03 5.19 -6.95
C ASP A 247 -21.46 5.59 -8.32
N PRO A 248 -20.60 4.75 -8.93
CA PRO A 248 -19.94 3.60 -8.29
C PRO A 248 -18.95 4.04 -7.20
N ALA A 249 -18.67 3.20 -6.21
CA ALA A 249 -17.60 3.46 -5.24
C ALA A 249 -16.27 3.74 -5.98
N TRP A 250 -15.48 4.68 -5.45
CA TRP A 250 -14.14 4.91 -5.96
C TRP A 250 -13.16 3.86 -5.41
N PRO A 251 -12.07 3.57 -6.13
CA PRO A 251 -11.05 2.67 -5.64
C PRO A 251 -10.32 3.28 -4.42
N HIS A 252 -9.54 2.47 -3.73
CA HIS A 252 -8.74 2.92 -2.60
C HIS A 252 -7.31 2.40 -2.70
N THR A 253 -6.39 3.12 -2.08
CA THR A 253 -5.04 2.64 -1.80
C THR A 253 -5.00 2.14 -0.36
N HIS A 254 -4.49 0.93 -0.15
CA HIS A 254 -4.34 0.35 1.18
C HIS A 254 -2.93 0.59 1.72
N ILE A 255 -2.83 1.13 2.95
CA ILE A 255 -1.57 1.52 3.57
C ILE A 255 -1.42 0.84 4.94
N GLU A 256 -0.26 0.21 5.16
CA GLU A 256 0.15 -0.33 6.46
C GLU A 256 1.52 0.24 6.87
N VAL A 257 1.74 0.41 8.17
CA VAL A 257 3.07 0.69 8.73
C VAL A 257 3.44 -0.45 9.65
N ILE A 258 4.54 -1.13 9.32
CA ILE A 258 4.94 -2.39 9.94
C ILE A 258 6.28 -2.22 10.66
N ASP A 259 6.32 -2.68 11.91
CA ASP A 259 7.55 -2.98 12.65
C ASP A 259 7.94 -4.43 12.36
N PRO A 260 8.97 -4.68 11.53
CA PRO A 260 9.34 -6.04 11.15
C PRO A 260 10.06 -6.80 12.27
N SER A 261 10.36 -6.17 13.42
CA SER A 261 10.88 -6.88 14.58
C SER A 261 9.82 -7.75 15.27
N ILE A 262 8.54 -7.51 14.96
CA ILE A 262 7.40 -8.32 15.39
C ILE A 262 7.09 -9.30 14.26
N PRO A 263 7.32 -10.62 14.46
CA PRO A 263 7.01 -11.63 13.45
C PRO A 263 5.52 -11.65 13.12
N ASP A 264 5.20 -11.82 11.83
CA ASP A 264 3.84 -12.09 11.38
C ASP A 264 3.50 -13.55 11.66
N ILE A 265 2.53 -13.80 12.55
CA ILE A 265 2.04 -15.16 12.81
C ILE A 265 0.89 -15.39 11.82
N PRO A 266 1.03 -16.32 10.85
CA PRO A 266 -0.03 -16.56 9.88
C PRO A 266 -1.33 -16.92 10.57
N ALA A 267 -2.37 -16.12 10.34
CA ALA A 267 -3.71 -16.48 10.78
C ALA A 267 -4.11 -17.83 10.13
N PRO A 268 -4.67 -18.79 10.88
CA PRO A 268 -5.16 -20.04 10.29
C PRO A 268 -6.15 -19.73 9.15
N GLY A 269 -5.83 -20.18 7.93
CA GLY A 269 -6.65 -19.93 6.73
C GLY A 269 -6.21 -18.75 5.87
N GLY A 270 -5.10 -18.07 6.19
CA GLY A 270 -4.50 -17.04 5.34
C GLY A 270 -3.46 -17.61 4.39
N GLY A 271 -3.78 -17.69 3.09
CA GLY A 271 -2.83 -18.07 2.03
C GLY A 271 -3.40 -19.08 1.02
N CYS A 272 -2.81 -19.11 -0.17
CA CYS A 272 -3.16 -20.07 -1.21
C CYS A 272 -2.65 -21.46 -0.81
N ASN A 273 -3.52 -22.48 -0.89
CA ASN A 273 -3.13 -23.88 -0.72
C ASN A 273 -2.31 -24.39 -1.91
#